data_AF-A0A651EL34-F1
#
_entry.id   AF-A0A651EL34-F1
#
_cell.length_a   1.000
_cell.length_b   1.000
_cell.length_c   1.000
_cell.angle_alpha   90.00
_cell.angle_beta   90.00
_cell.angle_gamma   90.00
#
_symmetry.space_group_name_H-M   'P 1'
#
loop_
_entity.id
_entity.type
_entity.pdbx_description
1 polymer ?
#
loop_
_entity_poly.entity_id
_entity_poly.type
_entity_poly.pdbx_seq_one_letter_code
_entity_poly.pdbx_strand_id
1 'polypeptide(L)' 'MKLRCLLTALLMAVFMWGAPAYAFQAADLDQLIATRACVECDLQEVDLRGSNLSGVNLEKANL' A
#
# COMPACT_ATOMS: atom_id res chain seq x y z
N MET A 1 -17.95 39.90 -6.22
CA MET A 1 -18.35 38.81 -5.30
C MET A 1 -18.32 37.43 -5.98
N LYS A 2 -18.85 37.29 -7.20
CA LYS A 2 -18.82 36.05 -8.00
C LYS A 2 -17.41 35.48 -8.28
N LEU A 3 -16.44 36.36 -8.58
CA LEU A 3 -15.06 35.98 -8.90
C LEU A 3 -14.25 35.48 -7.69
N ARG A 4 -14.56 35.99 -6.47
CA ARG A 4 -13.92 35.55 -5.22
C ARG A 4 -14.37 34.13 -4.84
N CYS A 5 -15.64 33.79 -5.04
CA CYS A 5 -16.15 32.43 -4.83
C CYS A 5 -15.56 31.41 -5.82
N LEU A 6 -15.39 31.82 -7.09
CA LEU A 6 -14.76 30.97 -8.11
C LEU A 6 -13.28 30.69 -7.80
N LEU A 7 -12.55 31.70 -7.33
CA LEU A 7 -11.14 31.55 -6.91
C LEU A 7 -11.00 30.63 -5.69
N THR A 8 -11.88 30.76 -4.70
CA THR A 8 -11.86 29.89 -3.51
C THR A 8 -12.23 28.44 -3.83
N ALA A 9 -13.16 28.23 -4.76
CA ALA A 9 -13.53 26.88 -5.21
C ALA A 9 -12.37 26.19 -5.96
N LEU A 10 -11.63 26.95 -6.79
CA LEU A 10 -10.46 26.45 -7.51
C LEU A 10 -9.33 26.04 -6.55
N LEU A 11 -9.10 26.84 -5.49
CA LEU A 11 -8.08 26.56 -4.48
C LEU A 11 -8.39 25.31 -3.64
N MET A 12 -9.66 25.04 -3.32
CA MET A 12 -10.06 23.82 -2.60
C MET A 12 -9.94 22.55 -3.44
N ALA A 13 -10.20 22.62 -4.76
CA ALA A 13 -10.11 21.48 -5.66
C ALA A 13 -8.67 20.94 -5.79
N VAL A 14 -7.66 21.81 -5.69
CA VAL A 14 -6.24 21.43 -5.71
C VAL A 14 -5.81 20.69 -4.44
N PHE A 15 -6.48 20.95 -3.31
CA PHE A 15 -6.11 20.39 -2.01
C PHE A 15 -6.54 18.92 -1.82
N MET A 16 -7.47 18.42 -2.64
CA MET A 16 -8.02 17.06 -2.53
C MET A 16 -7.28 16.02 -3.39
N TRP A 17 -6.29 16.42 -4.18
CA TRP A 17 -5.61 15.51 -5.12
C TRP A 17 -4.39 14.77 -4.55
N GLY A 18 -4.07 14.99 -3.27
CA GLY A 18 -2.83 14.51 -2.67
C GLY A 18 -2.98 13.43 -1.62
N ALA A 19 -4.11 12.74 -1.51
CA ALA A 19 -4.17 11.57 -0.64
C ALA A 19 -3.35 10.45 -1.30
N PRO A 20 -2.19 10.03 -0.73
CA PRO A 20 -1.62 8.77 -1.15
C PRO A 20 -2.68 7.73 -0.83
N ALA A 21 -3.22 7.09 -1.87
CA ALA A 21 -3.83 5.79 -1.69
C ALA A 21 -2.69 4.94 -1.14
N TYR A 22 -2.72 4.64 0.17
CA TYR A 22 -1.81 3.71 0.80
C TYR A 22 -2.05 2.35 0.13
N ALA A 23 -1.37 2.12 -0.98
CA ALA A 23 -1.20 0.82 -1.58
C ALA A 23 -0.30 0.06 -0.59
N PHE A 24 -0.97 -0.64 0.32
CA PHE A 24 -0.45 -1.52 1.37
C PHE A 24 0.29 -2.74 0.77
N GLN A 25 1.22 -2.53 -0.17
CA GLN A 25 1.71 -3.64 -0.99
C GLN A 25 3.21 -3.58 -1.32
N ALA A 26 3.84 -2.40 -1.24
CA ALA A 26 5.28 -2.29 -1.49
C ALA A 26 6.12 -2.39 -0.20
N ALA A 27 5.74 -1.66 0.85
CA ALA A 27 6.52 -1.60 2.10
C ALA A 27 6.51 -2.93 2.87
N ASP A 28 5.37 -3.63 2.89
CA ASP A 28 5.25 -4.93 3.57
C ASP A 28 6.00 -6.03 2.83
N LEU A 29 6.08 -5.95 1.49
CA LEU A 29 6.82 -6.91 0.67
C LEU A 29 8.34 -6.72 0.82
N ASP A 30 8.81 -5.47 0.88
CA ASP A 30 10.22 -5.16 1.15
C ASP A 30 10.65 -5.65 2.53
N GLN A 31 9.78 -5.51 3.54
CA GLN A 31 10.04 -6.05 4.88
C GLN A 31 10.00 -7.59 4.90
N LEU A 32 9.11 -8.22 4.14
CA LEU A 32 9.01 -9.68 3.99
C LEU A 32 10.31 -10.25 3.39
N ILE A 33 10.85 -9.60 2.35
CA ILE A 33 12.11 -10.00 1.72
C ILE A 33 13.30 -9.72 2.64
N ALA A 34 13.33 -8.57 3.33
CA ALA A 34 14.45 -8.17 4.18
C ALA A 34 14.53 -8.96 5.50
N THR A 35 13.39 -9.24 6.14
CA THR A 35 13.33 -9.94 7.43
C THR A 35 13.11 -11.44 7.31
N ARG A 36 12.75 -11.91 6.10
CA ARG A 36 12.24 -13.28 5.88
C ARG A 36 11.12 -13.62 6.88
N ALA A 37 10.20 -12.69 7.13
CA ALA A 37 9.07 -12.94 8.02
C ALA A 37 7.82 -12.19 7.53
N CYS A 38 6.69 -12.90 7.52
CA CYS A 38 5.34 -12.38 7.33
C CYS A 38 4.37 -13.13 8.26
N VAL A 39 4.21 -12.61 9.47
CA VAL A 39 3.27 -13.17 10.44
C VAL A 39 1.91 -12.52 10.22
N GLU A 40 0.85 -13.32 10.08
CA GLU A 40 -0.54 -12.86 9.86
C GLU A 40 -0.78 -12.07 8.55
N CYS A 41 0.11 -12.20 7.56
CA CYS A 41 -0.02 -11.51 6.28
C CYS A 41 -1.04 -12.17 5.35
N ASP A 42 -1.67 -11.37 4.48
CA ASP A 42 -2.52 -11.86 3.40
C ASP A 42 -1.78 -11.88 2.06
N LEU A 43 -1.59 -13.08 1.53
CA LEU A 43 -0.85 -13.40 0.31
C LEU A 43 -1.74 -14.16 -0.70
N GLN A 44 -3.05 -14.30 -0.46
CA GLN A 44 -3.98 -15.08 -1.31
C GLN A 44 -3.98 -14.67 -2.79
N GLU A 45 -3.75 -13.40 -3.07
CA GLU A 45 -3.73 -12.83 -4.43
C GLU A 45 -2.30 -12.58 -4.94
N VAL A 46 -1.28 -13.04 -4.20
CA VAL A 46 0.13 -12.82 -4.54
C VAL A 46 0.65 -14.00 -5.35
N ASP A 47 1.15 -13.72 -6.55
CA ASP A 47 1.85 -14.74 -7.35
C ASP A 47 3.22 -15.04 -6.75
N LEU A 48 3.29 -16.11 -5.96
CA LEU A 48 4.52 -16.60 -5.32
C LEU A 48 5.23 -17.67 -6.15
N ARG A 49 4.85 -17.90 -7.42
CA ARG A 49 5.48 -18.94 -8.26
C ARG A 49 6.95 -18.62 -8.51
N GLY A 50 7.82 -19.53 -8.10
CA GLY A 50 9.28 -19.36 -8.21
C GLY A 50 9.92 -18.58 -7.07
N SER A 51 9.13 -18.09 -6.10
CA SER A 51 9.65 -17.41 -4.91
C SER A 51 10.33 -18.39 -3.96
N ASN A 52 11.56 -18.07 -3.53
CA ASN A 52 12.26 -18.86 -2.52
C ASN A 52 11.84 -18.45 -1.10
N LEU A 53 10.79 -19.10 -0.60
CA LEU A 53 10.26 -18.91 0.75
C LEU A 53 11.00 -19.74 1.82
N SER A 54 12.16 -20.34 1.49
CA SER A 54 12.94 -21.11 2.45
C SER A 54 13.42 -20.23 3.60
N GLY A 55 13.11 -20.65 4.83
CA GLY A 55 13.45 -19.89 6.04
C GLY A 55 12.58 -18.66 6.28
N VAL A 56 11.47 -18.49 5.55
CA VAL A 56 10.53 -17.39 5.80
C VAL A 56 9.56 -17.79 6.92
N ASN A 57 9.44 -16.95 7.95
CA ASN A 57 8.42 -17.13 8.98
C ASN A 57 7.05 -16.69 8.44
N LEU A 58 6.19 -17.65 8.09
CA LEU A 58 4.84 -17.43 7.57
C LEU A 58 3.76 -17.78 8.61
N GLU A 59 4.05 -17.63 9.91
CA GLU A 59 3.10 -17.97 10.96
C GLU A 59 1.76 -17.23 10.76
N LYS A 60 0.67 -18.00 10.67
CA LYS A 60 -0.70 -17.50 10.39
C LYS A 60 -0.85 -16.69 9.08
N ALA A 61 0.11 -16.76 8.16
CA ALA A 61 -0.06 -16.15 6.84
C ALA A 61 -1.19 -16.86 6.07
N ASN A 62 -1.92 -16.07 5.30
CA ASN A 62 -2.99 -16.52 4.42
C ASN A 62 -2.43 -16.59 2.99
N LEU A 63 -2.44 -17.77 2.36
CA LEU A 63 -1.80 -18.04 1.06
C LEU A 63 -2.83 -18.44 0.01
#